data_AF-A0A1Q3BB59-F1
#
_entry.id   AF-A0A1Q3BB59-F1
#
_cell.length_a   1.000
_cell.length_b   1.000
_cell.length_c   1.000
_cell.angle_alpha   90.00
_cell.angle_beta   90.00
_cell.angle_gamma   90.00
#
_symmetry.space_group_name_H-M   'P 1'
#
loop_
_entity.id
_entity.type
_entity.pdbx_description
1 polymer ?
#
loop_
_entity_poly.entity_id
_entity_poly.type
_entity_poly.pdbx_seq_one_letter_code
_entity_poly.pdbx_strand_id
1 'polypeptide(L)'
;MGFGVRKHYLNKAKGNVVTSRGFVCNKEGQRGKDKRDHLTKVGRAETIMGCHARMGIKLIRKTGKYRVYDFVAEHNHELHKPECVHMMQSVRKLVDVQA
;
A
#
# COMPACT_ATOMS: atom_id res chain seq x y z
N MET A 1 12.10 -5.75 10.14
CA MET A 1 10.91 -6.36 9.50
C MET A 1 10.30 -5.32 8.56
N GLY A 2 9.39 -5.70 7.65
CA GLY A 2 8.76 -4.74 6.74
C GLY A 2 7.51 -5.25 6.03
N PHE A 3 6.81 -4.35 5.35
CA PHE A 3 5.63 -4.68 4.55
C PHE A 3 5.58 -3.84 3.27
N GLY A 4 4.85 -4.37 2.28
CA GLY A 4 4.59 -3.64 1.05
C GLY A 4 3.52 -2.58 1.24
N VAL A 5 3.75 -1.39 0.69
CA VAL A 5 2.76 -0.29 0.68
C VAL A 5 2.26 -0.04 -0.74
N ARG A 6 0.95 0.14 -0.89
CA ARG A 6 0.27 0.56 -2.12
C ARG A 6 -0.35 1.94 -1.93
N LYS A 7 -0.32 2.73 -2.99
CA LYS A 7 -1.05 3.99 -3.09
C LYS A 7 -2.54 3.68 -3.31
N HIS A 8 -3.42 4.10 -2.40
CA HIS A 8 -4.86 3.82 -2.47
C HIS A 8 -5.60 4.92 -3.25
N TYR A 9 -5.82 6.09 -2.64
CA TYR A 9 -6.43 7.24 -3.31
C TYR A 9 -5.48 8.44 -3.37
N LEU A 10 -5.79 9.38 -4.25
CA LEU A 10 -5.13 10.68 -4.37
C LEU A 10 -6.17 11.75 -4.70
N ASN A 11 -6.33 12.71 -3.79
CA ASN A 11 -7.19 13.85 -4.02
C ASN A 11 -6.35 15.11 -4.24
N LYS A 12 -6.72 15.91 -5.23
CA LYS A 12 -6.03 17.16 -5.58
C LYS A 12 -7.03 18.31 -5.66
N ALA A 13 -6.56 19.51 -5.35
CA ALA A 13 -7.28 20.76 -5.59
C ALA A 13 -6.89 21.33 -6.97
N LYS A 14 -7.52 22.47 -7.32
CA LYS A 14 -7.07 23.31 -8.43
C LYS A 14 -5.58 23.67 -8.23
N GLY A 15 -4.83 23.73 -9.34
CA GLY A 15 -3.37 23.94 -9.29
C GLY A 15 -2.57 22.68 -8.93
N ASN A 16 -3.15 21.48 -9.08
CA ASN A 16 -2.46 20.19 -8.88
C ASN A 16 -1.95 19.93 -7.46
N VAL A 17 -2.37 20.74 -6.48
CA VAL A 17 -1.99 20.60 -5.06
C VAL A 17 -2.66 19.37 -4.46
N VAL A 18 -1.88 18.45 -3.91
CA VAL A 18 -2.41 17.26 -3.23
C VAL A 18 -3.10 17.67 -1.94
N THR A 19 -4.41 17.42 -1.83
CA THR A 19 -5.16 17.73 -0.61
C THR A 19 -5.21 16.54 0.35
N SER A 20 -5.18 15.32 -0.18
CA SER A 20 -5.04 14.11 0.62
C SER A 20 -4.52 12.92 -0.19
N ARG A 21 -3.88 11.98 0.51
CA ARG A 21 -3.37 10.73 -0.06
C ARG A 21 -3.65 9.58 0.91
N GLY A 22 -4.08 8.45 0.38
CA GLY A 22 -4.23 7.20 1.13
C GLY A 22 -3.15 6.20 0.75
N PHE A 23 -2.67 5.47 1.75
CA PHE A 23 -1.73 4.37 1.65
C PHE A 23 -2.29 3.16 2.39
N VAL A 24 -2.06 1.97 1.85
CA VAL A 24 -2.61 0.70 2.36
C VAL A 24 -1.55 -0.38 2.23
N CYS A 25 -1.66 -1.43 3.02
CA CYS A 25 -0.84 -2.63 2.83
C CYS A 25 -1.04 -3.22 1.42
N ASN A 26 0.00 -3.82 0.82
CA ASN A 26 -0.17 -4.50 -0.47
C ASN A 26 -1.11 -5.72 -0.39
N LYS A 27 -1.31 -6.26 0.82
CA LYS A 27 -2.19 -7.39 1.11
C LYS A 27 -3.63 -6.95 1.44
N GLU A 28 -3.95 -5.66 1.28
CA GLU A 28 -5.29 -5.11 1.49
C GLU A 28 -6.28 -5.59 0.41
N GLY A 29 -7.54 -5.78 0.83
CA GLY A 29 -8.67 -6.10 -0.04
C GLY A 29 -9.06 -7.57 0.01
N GLN A 30 -10.06 -7.92 -0.79
CA GLN A 30 -10.53 -9.30 -0.97
C GLN A 30 -10.33 -9.69 -2.43
N ARG A 31 -9.90 -10.94 -2.67
CA ARG A 31 -9.76 -11.45 -4.03
C ARG A 31 -11.16 -11.62 -4.64
N GLY A 32 -11.34 -11.14 -5.88
CA GLY A 32 -12.54 -11.47 -6.64
C GLY A 32 -12.63 -12.97 -6.92
N LYS A 33 -13.82 -13.46 -7.29
CA LYS A 33 -14.04 -14.87 -7.62
C LYS A 33 -12.98 -15.35 -8.62
N ASP A 34 -12.38 -16.50 -8.33
CA ASP A 34 -11.37 -17.08 -9.20
C ASP A 34 -12.00 -17.46 -10.55
N LYS A 35 -11.50 -16.85 -11.63
CA LYS A 35 -11.99 -17.06 -13.00
C LYS A 35 -11.14 -18.06 -13.79
N ARG A 36 -10.24 -18.77 -13.11
CA ARG A 36 -9.34 -19.74 -13.74
C ARG A 36 -10.11 -20.98 -14.18
N ASP A 37 -9.80 -21.43 -15.39
CA ASP A 37 -10.27 -22.71 -15.93
C ASP A 37 -9.42 -23.87 -15.37
N HIS A 38 -10.00 -25.07 -15.37
CA HIS A 38 -9.45 -26.33 -14.87
C HIS A 38 -8.10 -26.73 -15.52
N LEU A 39 -7.79 -26.16 -16.69
CA LEU A 39 -6.53 -26.35 -17.42
C LEU A 39 -5.36 -25.52 -16.87
N THR A 40 -5.59 -24.64 -15.89
CA THR A 40 -4.54 -23.77 -15.33
C THR A 40 -3.59 -24.56 -14.42
N LYS A 41 -2.46 -25.04 -14.96
CA LYS A 41 -1.48 -25.87 -14.25
C LYS A 41 -0.68 -25.17 -13.14
N VAL A 42 -0.43 -23.86 -13.26
CA VAL A 42 0.30 -23.07 -12.24
C VAL A 42 -0.49 -21.84 -11.87
N GLY A 43 -0.97 -21.83 -10.63
CA GLY A 43 -1.70 -20.71 -10.07
C GLY A 43 -0.80 -19.59 -9.57
N ARG A 44 -1.22 -18.33 -9.76
CA ARG A 44 -0.59 -17.21 -9.05
C ARG A 44 -0.85 -17.35 -7.55
N ALA A 45 0.20 -17.26 -6.75
CA ALA A 45 0.11 -17.29 -5.29
C ALA A 45 -0.79 -16.16 -4.74
N GLU A 46 -1.53 -16.47 -3.69
CA GLU A 46 -2.44 -15.53 -3.06
C GLU A 46 -1.66 -14.44 -2.33
N THR A 47 -1.83 -13.21 -2.78
CA THR A 47 -1.09 -12.04 -2.27
C THR A 47 -1.99 -11.03 -1.56
N ILE A 48 -3.31 -11.22 -1.60
CA ILE A 48 -4.33 -10.37 -0.97
C ILE A 48 -4.93 -11.17 0.19
N MET A 49 -4.82 -10.64 1.42
CA MET A 49 -5.17 -11.36 2.66
C MET A 49 -6.15 -10.57 3.54
N GLY A 50 -6.85 -9.57 2.96
CA GLY A 50 -7.77 -8.75 3.72
C GLY A 50 -7.11 -7.82 4.73
N CYS A 51 -5.84 -7.45 4.54
CA CYS A 51 -5.16 -6.59 5.50
C CYS A 51 -5.82 -5.19 5.58
N HIS A 52 -6.03 -4.67 6.78
CA HIS A 52 -6.66 -3.37 7.00
C HIS A 52 -5.67 -2.26 7.36
N ALA A 53 -4.37 -2.58 7.47
CA ALA A 53 -3.33 -1.60 7.75
C ALA A 53 -3.32 -0.50 6.69
N ARG A 54 -3.44 0.75 7.12
CA ARG A 54 -3.60 1.93 6.25
C ARG A 54 -3.15 3.21 6.92
N MET A 55 -2.86 4.21 6.08
CA MET A 55 -2.48 5.55 6.49
C MET A 55 -3.07 6.58 5.51
N GLY A 56 -3.88 7.50 6.02
CA GLY A 56 -4.40 8.65 5.29
C GLY A 56 -3.69 9.93 5.74
N ILE A 57 -3.17 10.70 4.78
CA ILE A 57 -2.64 12.05 5.02
C ILE A 57 -3.53 13.11 4.37
N LYS A 58 -3.64 14.28 5.00
CA LYS A 58 -4.42 15.42 4.52
C LYS A 58 -3.71 16.75 4.76
N LEU A 59 -3.80 17.65 3.80
CA LEU A 59 -3.26 19.00 3.86
C LEU A 59 -4.10 19.88 4.79
N ILE A 60 -3.46 20.50 5.77
CA ILE A 60 -4.03 21.56 6.62
C ILE A 60 -3.84 22.88 5.89
N ARG A 61 -4.88 23.35 5.18
CA ARG A 61 -4.82 24.57 4.35
C ARG A 61 -4.31 25.81 5.08
N LYS A 62 -4.65 25.96 6.37
CA LYS A 62 -4.22 27.11 7.19
C LYS A 62 -2.71 27.18 7.39
N THR A 63 -2.02 26.03 7.41
CA THR A 63 -0.60 25.95 7.76
C THR A 63 0.28 25.45 6.61
N GLY A 64 -0.33 24.93 5.54
CA GLY A 64 0.38 24.26 4.44
C GLY A 64 0.98 22.90 4.81
N LYS A 65 0.84 22.43 6.05
CA LYS A 65 1.41 21.16 6.52
C LYS A 65 0.46 19.99 6.28
N TYR A 66 1.00 18.79 6.08
CA TYR A 66 0.21 17.56 6.06
C TYR A 66 0.12 16.97 7.47
N ARG A 67 -1.04 16.40 7.80
CA ARG A 67 -1.22 15.55 8.97
C ARG A 67 -1.73 14.18 8.58
N VAL A 68 -1.38 13.18 9.38
CA VAL A 68 -2.07 11.88 9.36
C VAL A 68 -3.46 12.08 9.96
N TYR A 69 -4.50 11.58 9.29
CA TYR A 69 -5.89 11.70 9.75
C TYR A 69 -6.59 10.35 9.95
N ASP A 70 -6.06 9.28 9.35
CA ASP A 70 -6.52 7.90 9.51
C ASP A 70 -5.27 7.04 9.56
N PHE A 71 -5.17 6.17 10.57
CA PHE A 71 -4.02 5.30 10.75
C PHE A 71 -4.44 4.01 11.44
N VAL A 72 -4.18 2.90 10.77
CA VAL A 72 -4.32 1.55 11.32
C VAL A 72 -2.97 0.87 11.15
N ALA A 73 -2.29 0.62 12.28
CA ALA A 73 -0.97 0.01 12.29
C ALA A 73 -1.02 -1.52 12.24
N GLU A 74 -2.11 -2.12 12.70
CA GLU A 74 -2.21 -3.57 12.85
C GLU A 74 -2.31 -4.28 11.50
N HIS A 75 -1.45 -5.29 11.33
CA HIS A 75 -1.49 -6.22 10.22
C HIS A 75 -2.07 -7.54 10.69
N ASN A 76 -2.97 -8.12 9.90
CA ASN A 76 -3.50 -9.47 10.11
C ASN A 76 -2.57 -10.57 9.54
N HIS A 77 -1.29 -10.24 9.36
CA HIS A 77 -0.31 -11.14 8.76
C HIS A 77 1.09 -10.85 9.23
N GLU A 78 1.95 -11.86 9.12
CA GLU A 78 3.37 -11.70 9.40
C GLU A 78 3.99 -10.66 8.47
N LEU A 79 4.81 -9.80 9.08
CA LEU A 79 5.65 -8.87 8.36
C LEU A 79 6.85 -9.62 7.77
N HIS A 80 7.36 -9.13 6.65
CA HIS A 80 8.53 -9.71 6.03
C HIS A 80 9.76 -9.58 6.94
N LYS A 81 10.57 -10.63 6.99
CA LYS A 81 11.89 -10.61 7.64
C LYS A 81 12.79 -9.55 7.00
N PRO A 82 13.69 -8.90 7.75
CA PRO A 82 14.62 -7.89 7.23
C PRO A 82 15.35 -8.32 5.96
N GLU A 83 15.83 -9.57 5.94
CA GLU A 83 16.55 -10.18 4.81
C GLU A 83 15.73 -10.18 3.51
N CYS A 84 14.40 -10.19 3.59
CA CYS A 84 13.52 -10.25 2.43
C CYS A 84 12.95 -8.88 2.02
N VAL A 85 13.23 -7.80 2.77
CA VAL A 85 12.66 -6.45 2.55
C VAL A 85 13.03 -5.91 1.17
N HIS A 86 14.27 -6.14 0.72
CA HIS A 86 14.77 -5.69 -0.58
C HIS A 86 14.01 -6.30 -1.77
N MET A 87 13.35 -7.45 -1.57
CA MET A 87 12.54 -8.09 -2.60
C MET A 87 11.18 -7.40 -2.81
N MET A 88 10.73 -6.54 -1.88
CA MET A 88 9.44 -5.88 -1.95
C MET A 88 9.42 -4.79 -3.02
N GLN A 89 8.40 -4.79 -3.88
CA GLN A 89 8.26 -3.80 -4.96
C GLN A 89 8.20 -2.36 -4.45
N SER A 90 7.59 -2.11 -3.28
CA SER A 90 7.52 -0.78 -2.69
C SER A 90 8.88 -0.28 -2.21
N VAL A 91 9.80 -1.19 -1.86
CA VAL A 91 11.16 -0.84 -1.41
C VAL A 91 12.09 -0.67 -2.60
N ARG A 92 11.99 -1.50 -3.65
CA ARG A 92 12.83 -1.35 -4.86
C ARG A 92 12.75 0.06 -5.46
N LYS A 93 11.55 0.63 -5.51
CA LYS A 93 11.32 2.00 -6.00
C LYS A 93 11.89 3.11 -5.11
N LEU A 94 12.29 2.79 -3.88
CA LEU A 94 12.95 3.74 -2.98
C LEU A 94 14.46 3.74 -3.18
N VAL A 95 15.04 2.60 -3.59
CA VAL A 95 16.49 2.47 -3.85
C VAL A 95 16.90 3.34 -5.04
N ASP A 96 16.06 3.45 -6.07
CA ASP A 96 16.31 4.32 -7.24
C ASP A 96 16.27 5.83 -6.93
N VAL A 97 15.76 6.23 -5.75
CA VAL A 97 15.65 7.66 -5.35
C VAL A 97 16.86 8.12 -4.52
N GLN A 98 17.78 7.20 -4.18
CA GLN A 98 19.00 7.50 -3.43
C GLN A 98 20.30 7.39 -4.29
N ALA A 99 20.17 7.28 -5.62
CA ALA A 99 21.29 7.25 -6.56
C ALA A 99 21.47 8.61 -7.28
#